data_AF-A0A918VS42-F1
#
_entry.id   AF-A0A918VS42-F1
#
_cell.length_a   1.000
_cell.length_b   1.000
_cell.length_c   1.000
_cell.angle_alpha   90.00
_cell.angle_beta   90.00
_cell.angle_gamma   90.00
#
_symmetry.space_group_name_H-M   'P 1'
#
loop_
_entity.id
_entity.type
_entity.pdbx_description
1 polymer ?
#
loop_
_entity_poly.entity_id
_entity_poly.type
_entity_poly.pdbx_seq_one_letter_code
_entity_poly.pdbx_strand_id
1 'polypeptide(L)'
;MSDLPTSFTLPYPVSVNGAFKLHNGKRLSKEYRAWRDAAGYKLRSQKPHRHKGKVLVDIDLVAPDRRIRDADNVLKAILDLLVRHAVIEDDSNRFMRRVSIGWEDEGEPSR
;
A
#
# COMPACT_ATOMS: atom_id res chain seq x y z
N MET A 1 -10.55 -9.64 23.39
CA MET A 1 -9.13 -9.72 23.01
C MET A 1 -8.85 -8.47 22.20
N SER A 2 -7.94 -7.60 22.62
CA SER A 2 -7.48 -6.50 21.78
C SER A 2 -6.85 -7.11 20.52
N ASP A 3 -7.34 -6.73 19.35
CA ASP A 3 -6.72 -7.14 18.09
C ASP A 3 -5.27 -6.66 18.09
N LEU A 4 -4.32 -7.60 18.00
CA LEU A 4 -2.91 -7.24 17.95
C LEU A 4 -2.62 -6.60 16.58
N PRO A 5 -1.82 -5.52 16.54
CA PRO A 5 -1.43 -4.92 15.28
C PRO A 5 -0.69 -5.94 14.40
N THR A 6 -0.97 -5.91 13.11
CA THR A 6 -0.22 -6.68 12.11
C THR A 6 0.69 -5.75 11.35
N SER A 7 1.98 -6.08 11.30
CA SER A 7 3.01 -5.31 10.59
C SER A 7 3.65 -6.15 9.49
N PHE A 8 3.96 -5.52 8.36
CA PHE A 8 4.60 -6.15 7.22
C PHE A 8 5.33 -5.08 6.38
N THR A 9 6.26 -5.53 5.55
CA THR A 9 6.99 -4.66 4.59
C THR A 9 6.52 -4.91 3.17
N LEU A 10 6.45 -3.86 2.36
CA LEU A 10 5.98 -3.91 0.96
C LEU A 10 7.00 -3.27 0.03
N PRO A 11 7.21 -3.78 -1.20
CA PRO A 11 8.03 -3.11 -2.19
C PRO A 11 7.54 -1.69 -2.44
N TYR A 12 8.43 -0.73 -2.63
CA TYR A 12 8.07 0.66 -2.90
C TYR A 12 7.24 0.77 -4.20
N PRO A 13 6.05 1.41 -4.18
CA PRO A 13 5.20 1.48 -5.36
C PRO A 13 5.79 2.32 -6.49
N VAL A 14 5.50 1.90 -7.71
CA VAL A 14 5.61 2.79 -8.86
C VAL A 14 4.51 3.86 -8.79
N SER A 15 4.76 5.04 -9.35
CA SER A 15 3.82 6.17 -9.29
C SER A 15 2.42 5.81 -9.83
N VAL A 16 1.38 6.09 -9.03
CA VAL A 16 -0.04 5.88 -9.38
C VAL A 16 -0.50 6.82 -10.50
N ASN A 17 0.06 8.02 -10.59
CA ASN A 17 -0.20 8.95 -11.71
C ASN A 17 0.23 8.37 -13.07
N GLY A 18 1.20 7.45 -13.07
CA GLY A 18 1.59 6.67 -14.25
C GLY A 18 0.73 5.42 -14.49
N ALA A 19 -0.04 4.99 -13.51
CA ALA A 19 -0.73 3.69 -13.52
C ALA A 19 -1.95 3.66 -14.45
N PHE A 20 -2.73 4.74 -14.60
CA PHE A 20 -3.98 4.71 -15.39
C PHE A 20 -3.85 5.15 -16.86
N LYS A 21 -2.61 5.18 -17.38
CA LYS A 21 -2.26 5.86 -18.65
C LYS A 21 -2.80 5.24 -19.95
N LEU A 22 -3.59 4.16 -19.94
CA LEU A 22 -4.00 3.48 -21.19
C LEU A 22 -5.53 3.40 -21.32
N HIS A 23 -6.06 4.15 -22.30
CA HIS A 23 -7.43 4.14 -22.84
C HIS A 23 -8.56 4.38 -21.80
N ASN A 24 -9.02 5.64 -21.70
CA ASN A 24 -10.15 6.08 -20.85
C ASN A 24 -10.01 5.75 -19.34
N GLY A 25 -8.79 5.71 -18.81
CA GLY A 25 -8.53 5.48 -17.38
C GLY A 25 -8.82 4.06 -16.89
N LYS A 26 -9.07 3.09 -17.79
CA LYS A 26 -9.52 1.73 -17.41
C LYS A 26 -8.43 0.68 -17.33
N ARG A 27 -7.21 0.95 -17.83
CA ARG A 27 -6.14 -0.05 -17.86
C ARG A 27 -4.92 0.40 -17.08
N LEU A 28 -4.51 -0.45 -16.13
CA LEU A 28 -3.27 -0.27 -15.38
C LEU A 28 -2.05 -0.31 -16.32
N SER A 29 -0.96 0.38 -15.97
CA SER A 29 0.31 0.27 -16.67
C SER A 29 0.92 -1.12 -16.46
N LYS A 30 1.88 -1.50 -17.33
CA LYS A 30 2.57 -2.79 -17.18
C LYS A 30 3.39 -2.80 -15.89
N GLU A 31 4.00 -1.67 -15.57
CA GLU A 31 4.85 -1.42 -14.43
C GLU A 31 4.04 -1.51 -13.14
N TYR A 32 2.85 -0.89 -13.09
CA TYR A 32 2.00 -0.94 -11.90
C TYR A 32 1.43 -2.34 -11.65
N ARG A 33 1.08 -3.08 -12.72
CA ARG A 33 0.71 -4.50 -12.58
C ARG A 33 1.86 -5.33 -12.00
N ALA A 34 3.06 -5.17 -12.54
CA ALA A 34 4.24 -5.91 -12.07
C ALA A 34 4.53 -5.61 -10.60
N TRP A 35 4.50 -4.33 -10.20
CA TRP A 35 4.63 -3.95 -8.79
C TRP A 35 3.54 -4.58 -7.94
N ARG A 36 2.26 -4.47 -8.33
CA ARG A 36 1.14 -5.00 -7.56
C ARG A 36 1.23 -6.51 -7.35
N ASP A 37 1.67 -7.25 -8.37
CA ASP A 37 1.81 -8.70 -8.28
C ASP A 37 2.98 -9.09 -7.35
N ALA A 38 4.12 -8.40 -7.44
CA ALA A 38 5.27 -8.60 -6.56
C ALA A 38 4.96 -8.21 -5.10
N ALA A 39 4.34 -7.05 -4.89
CA ALA A 39 3.93 -6.57 -3.59
C ALA A 39 2.88 -7.50 -2.96
N GLY A 40 1.92 -7.99 -3.76
CA GLY A 40 0.93 -8.96 -3.32
C GLY A 40 1.56 -10.29 -2.91
N TYR A 41 2.60 -10.75 -3.62
CA TYR A 41 3.36 -11.94 -3.23
C TYR A 41 4.08 -11.73 -1.88
N LYS A 42 4.83 -10.64 -1.72
CA LYS A 42 5.53 -10.28 -0.49
C LYS A 42 4.58 -10.10 0.70
N LEU A 43 3.41 -9.50 0.47
CA LEU A 43 2.38 -9.36 1.48
C LEU A 43 1.89 -10.73 1.96
N ARG A 44 1.51 -11.62 1.03
CA ARG A 44 0.98 -12.94 1.39
C ARG A 44 2.01 -13.84 2.08
N SER A 45 3.30 -13.75 1.72
CA SER A 45 4.35 -14.55 2.35
C SER A 45 4.55 -14.21 3.83
N GLN A 46 4.23 -12.97 4.23
CA GLN A 46 4.27 -12.51 5.62
C GLN A 46 3.04 -12.93 6.44
N LYS A 47 2.05 -13.58 5.81
CA LYS A 47 0.84 -14.11 6.45
C LYS A 47 0.12 -13.08 7.36
N PRO A 48 -0.19 -11.87 6.86
CA PRO A 48 -0.86 -10.85 7.67
C PRO A 48 -2.23 -11.34 8.14
N HIS A 49 -2.62 -10.92 9.35
CA HIS A 49 -3.98 -11.11 9.83
C HIS A 49 -4.97 -10.36 8.92
N ARG A 50 -6.19 -10.92 8.79
CA ARG A 50 -7.30 -10.27 8.08
C ARG A 50 -8.15 -9.51 9.08
N HIS A 51 -8.00 -8.20 9.11
CA HIS A 51 -8.71 -7.31 10.02
C HIS A 51 -10.14 -7.08 9.52
N LYS A 52 -11.12 -7.44 10.34
CA LYS A 52 -12.54 -7.18 10.06
C LYS A 52 -13.02 -5.99 10.87
N GLY A 53 -13.91 -5.20 10.30
CA GLY A 53 -14.47 -4.01 10.93
C GLY A 53 -13.53 -2.81 10.87
N LYS A 54 -13.52 -2.01 11.94
CA LYS A 54 -12.86 -0.70 11.94
C LYS A 54 -11.35 -0.84 12.11
N VAL A 55 -10.58 -0.17 11.26
CA VAL A 55 -9.10 -0.25 11.27
C VAL A 55 -8.45 1.12 11.38
N LEU A 56 -7.24 1.12 11.94
CA LEU A 56 -6.27 2.22 11.88
C LEU A 56 -5.07 1.69 11.08
N VAL A 57 -4.55 2.50 10.16
CA VAL A 57 -3.40 2.14 9.34
C VAL A 57 -2.31 3.19 9.55
N ASP A 58 -1.09 2.74 9.84
CA ASP A 58 0.08 3.60 9.95
C ASP A 58 1.13 3.09 8.95
N ILE A 59 1.71 3.99 8.16
CA ILE A 59 2.61 3.67 7.04
C ILE A 59 3.87 4.52 7.13
N ASP A 60 5.02 3.85 7.22
CA ASP A 60 6.33 4.50 7.18
C ASP A 60 6.97 4.30 5.80
N LEU A 61 7.40 5.40 5.18
CA LEU A 61 7.97 5.41 3.84
C LEU A 61 9.47 5.70 3.88
N VAL A 62 10.24 4.81 3.28
CA VAL A 62 11.65 5.08 2.95
C VAL A 62 11.77 5.30 1.45
N ALA A 63 12.24 6.48 1.04
CA ALA A 63 12.37 6.82 -0.37
C ALA A 63 13.46 5.96 -1.04
N PRO A 64 13.19 5.35 -2.22
CA PRO A 64 14.19 4.49 -2.89
C PRO A 64 15.28 5.30 -3.60
N ASP A 65 15.06 6.60 -3.82
CA ASP A 65 16.00 7.53 -4.43
C ASP A 65 15.64 8.99 -4.04
N ARG A 66 16.41 9.96 -4.52
CA ARG A 66 16.29 11.40 -4.19
C ARG A 66 15.18 12.15 -4.94
N ARG A 67 14.35 11.49 -5.75
CA ARG A 67 13.24 12.18 -6.46
C ARG A 67 12.17 12.62 -5.46
N ILE A 68 11.64 13.81 -5.69
CA ILE A 68 10.48 14.33 -4.97
C ILE A 68 9.26 13.47 -5.32
N ARG A 69 8.48 13.10 -4.30
CA ARG A 69 7.33 12.20 -4.42
C ARG A 69 6.20 12.65 -3.52
N ASP A 70 4.99 12.44 -3.99
CA ASP A 70 3.78 12.66 -3.20
C ASP A 70 3.45 11.40 -2.40
N ALA A 71 3.27 11.56 -1.08
CA ALA A 71 2.96 10.44 -0.18
C ALA A 71 1.57 9.85 -0.44
N ASP A 72 0.61 10.66 -0.91
CA ASP A 72 -0.76 10.24 -1.21
C ASP A 72 -0.85 9.21 -2.35
N ASN A 73 0.04 9.31 -3.35
CA ASN A 73 0.17 8.32 -4.42
C ASN A 73 0.62 6.96 -3.86
N VAL A 74 1.57 6.98 -2.93
CA VAL A 74 2.08 5.77 -2.27
C VAL A 74 1.01 5.17 -1.37
N LEU A 75 0.37 6.00 -0.55
CA LEU A 75 -0.76 5.65 0.30
C LEU A 75 -1.84 4.92 -0.48
N LYS A 76 -2.30 5.50 -1.60
CA LYS A 76 -3.36 4.91 -2.42
C LYS A 76 -2.98 3.52 -2.96
N ALA A 77 -1.75 3.36 -3.44
CA ALA A 77 -1.27 2.08 -3.95
C ALA A 77 -1.27 0.99 -2.86
N ILE A 78 -0.84 1.35 -1.65
CA ILE A 78 -0.81 0.43 -0.50
C ILE A 78 -2.23 0.05 -0.09
N LEU A 79 -3.15 1.00 0.09
CA LEU A 79 -4.54 0.72 0.48
C LEU A 79 -5.24 -0.18 -0.54
N ASP A 80 -5.11 0.11 -1.84
CA ASP A 80 -5.64 -0.72 -2.93
C ASP A 80 -5.12 -2.17 -2.83
N LEU A 81 -3.83 -2.35 -2.49
CA LEU A 81 -3.21 -3.65 -2.32
C LEU A 81 -3.79 -4.40 -1.10
N LEU A 82 -3.96 -3.71 0.04
CA LEU A 82 -4.50 -4.31 1.27
C LEU A 82 -5.94 -4.79 1.10
N VAL A 83 -6.78 -3.97 0.45
CA VAL A 83 -8.17 -4.34 0.11
C VAL A 83 -8.18 -5.53 -0.85
N ARG A 84 -7.37 -5.47 -1.93
CA ARG A 84 -7.27 -6.57 -2.92
C ARG A 84 -6.88 -7.91 -2.30
N HIS A 85 -6.05 -7.89 -1.26
CA HIS A 85 -5.61 -9.10 -0.55
C HIS A 85 -6.43 -9.42 0.71
N ALA A 86 -7.52 -8.68 0.97
CA ALA A 86 -8.41 -8.85 2.11
C ALA A 86 -7.69 -8.78 3.47
N VAL A 87 -6.64 -7.95 3.56
CA VAL A 87 -6.00 -7.59 4.84
C VAL A 87 -6.90 -6.66 5.62
N ILE A 88 -7.55 -5.72 4.92
CA ILE A 88 -8.65 -4.88 5.41
C ILE A 88 -9.85 -5.09 4.50
N GLU A 89 -11.06 -4.82 4.99
CA GLU A 89 -12.28 -5.00 4.22
C GLU A 89 -12.44 -3.95 3.11
N ASP A 90 -12.13 -2.69 3.43
CA ASP A 90 -12.29 -1.53 2.53
C ASP A 90 -11.57 -0.32 3.16
N ASP A 91 -11.20 0.70 2.37
CA ASP A 91 -10.55 1.94 2.82
C ASP A 91 -11.52 3.12 3.00
N SER A 92 -12.82 2.92 2.80
CA SER A 92 -13.86 3.93 3.04
C SER A 92 -14.05 4.27 4.52
N ASN A 93 -14.72 5.38 4.77
CA ASN A 93 -15.10 5.88 6.10
C ASN A 93 -15.93 4.89 6.95
N ARG A 94 -16.49 3.84 6.33
CA ARG A 94 -17.17 2.75 7.05
C ARG A 94 -16.19 1.89 7.85
N PHE A 95 -15.00 1.64 7.31
CA PHE A 95 -14.02 0.70 7.87
C PHE A 95 -12.75 1.42 8.33
N MET A 96 -12.16 2.26 7.49
CA MET A 96 -10.94 3.00 7.84
C MET A 96 -11.28 4.19 8.74
N ARG A 97 -10.73 4.20 9.95
CA ARG A 97 -10.96 5.26 10.95
C ARG A 97 -9.85 6.29 10.97
N ARG A 98 -8.63 5.87 10.66
CA ARG A 98 -7.47 6.73 10.51
C ARG A 98 -6.50 6.07 9.57
N VAL A 99 -5.84 6.89 8.75
CA VAL A 99 -4.59 6.51 8.11
C VAL A 99 -3.55 7.58 8.41
N SER A 100 -2.35 7.17 8.79
CA SER A 100 -1.18 8.03 8.87
C SER A 100 -0.14 7.54 7.88
N ILE A 101 0.61 8.49 7.31
CA ILE A 101 1.72 8.19 6.43
C ILE A 101 2.85 9.18 6.69
N GLY A 102 4.06 8.66 6.90
CA GLY A 102 5.26 9.43 7.23
C GLY A 102 6.43 9.04 6.33
N TRP A 103 7.41 9.95 6.22
CA TRP A 103 8.69 9.65 5.59
C TRP A 103 9.74 9.44 6.67
N GLU A 104 10.52 8.38 6.53
CA GLU A 104 11.65 8.07 7.37
C GLU A 104 12.95 8.31 6.58
N ASP A 105 13.93 8.93 7.23
CA ASP A 105 15.23 9.22 6.62
C ASP A 105 16.11 7.96 6.54
N GLU A 106 15.89 6.99 7.42
CA GLU A 106 16.67 5.76 7.54
C GLU A 106 15.79 4.50 7.48
N GLY A 107 16.33 3.43 6.88
CA GLY A 107 15.66 2.14 6.75
C GLY A 107 15.97 1.46 5.41
N GLU A 108 15.60 0.20 5.27
CA GLU A 108 15.67 -0.49 3.98
C GLU A 108 14.48 -0.01 3.13
N PRO A 109 14.69 0.75 2.03
CA PRO A 109 13.62 0.98 1.07
C PRO A 109 13.23 -0.39 0.57
N SER A 110 12.04 -0.85 0.96
CA SER A 110 11.64 -2.20 0.64
C SER A 110 11.59 -2.33 -0.88
N ARG A 111 12.55 -3.06 -1.44
CA ARG A 111 12.64 -3.40 -2.86
C ARG A 111 11.69 -4.55 -3.19
#